data_AF-A0AAD8LJH1-F1
#
_entry.id   AF-A0AAD8LJH1-F1
#
_cell.length_a   1.000
_cell.length_b   1.000
_cell.length_c   1.000
_cell.angle_alpha   90.00
_cell.angle_beta   90.00
_cell.angle_gamma   90.00
#
_symmetry.space_group_name_H-M   'P 1'
#
loop_
_entity.id
_entity.type
_entity.pdbx_description
1 polymer ?
#
loop_
_entity_poly.entity_id
_entity_poly.type
_entity_poly.pdbx_seq_one_letter_code
_entity_poly.pdbx_strand_id
1 'polypeptide(L)'
;MASLIEIASQSEKYEAYFMEKYEEGLINPRFDEGLWSRASGGKNKGKLYGFNNVDDPSALINGIPSTSCSSTSHGSGIQDTEIQRLKGIIEGLVAEKEIEKAEKQSEKAEKEREKTEKESMHERLTTIEAMLKLVLQNLPSSS
;
A
#
# COMPACT_ATOMS: atom_id res chain seq x y z
N MET A 1 -18.94 -1.55 9.00
CA MET A 1 -17.80 -1.34 9.93
C MET A 1 -17.10 -2.64 10.34
N ALA A 2 -17.11 -3.68 9.49
CA ALA A 2 -16.33 -4.92 9.70
C ALA A 2 -14.91 -4.86 9.10
N SER A 3 -14.35 -3.67 8.88
CA SER A 3 -13.40 -3.48 7.77
C SER A 3 -11.95 -3.13 8.15
N LEU A 4 -11.63 -2.79 9.39
CA LEU A 4 -10.27 -2.35 9.75
C LEU A 4 -9.70 -3.10 10.94
N ILE A 5 -10.52 -3.37 11.96
CA ILE A 5 -10.12 -4.15 13.14
C ILE A 5 -9.76 -5.59 12.75
N GLU A 6 -10.54 -6.19 11.85
CA GLU A 6 -10.29 -7.56 11.38
C GLU A 6 -9.03 -7.65 10.51
N ILE A 7 -8.76 -6.61 9.69
CA ILE A 7 -7.54 -6.52 8.87
C ILE A 7 -6.30 -6.33 9.74
N ALA A 8 -6.35 -5.44 10.74
CA ALA A 8 -5.25 -5.24 11.68
C ALA A 8 -4.92 -6.51 12.48
N SER A 9 -5.96 -7.21 12.97
CA SER A 9 -5.81 -8.52 13.62
C SER A 9 -5.22 -9.57 12.67
N GLN A 10 -5.45 -9.41 11.37
CA GLN A 10 -4.97 -10.36 10.37
C GLN A 10 -3.48 -10.20 10.05
N SER A 11 -3.02 -8.96 9.92
CA SER A 11 -1.60 -8.65 9.75
C SER A 11 -0.78 -9.06 10.96
N GLU A 12 -1.28 -8.84 12.18
CA GLU A 12 -0.58 -9.24 13.42
C GLU A 12 -0.36 -10.76 13.50
N LYS A 13 -1.38 -11.55 13.14
CA LYS A 13 -1.26 -13.01 13.08
C LYS A 13 -0.27 -13.47 12.02
N TYR A 14 -0.27 -12.80 10.86
CA TYR A 14 0.68 -13.10 9.79
C TYR A 14 2.13 -12.86 10.25
N GLU A 15 2.41 -11.69 10.83
CA GLU A 15 3.76 -11.35 11.33
C GLU A 15 4.23 -12.32 12.43
N ALA A 16 3.34 -12.70 13.34
CA ALA A 16 3.68 -13.68 14.38
C ALA A 16 4.10 -15.04 13.79
N TYR A 17 3.34 -15.57 12.83
CA TYR A 17 3.72 -16.80 12.14
C TYR A 17 4.96 -16.63 11.25
N PHE A 18 5.19 -15.42 10.74
CA PHE A 18 6.31 -15.13 9.85
C PHE A 18 7.63 -15.17 10.64
N MET A 19 7.64 -14.53 11.81
CA MET A 19 8.77 -14.56 12.75
C MET A 19 9.00 -15.95 13.36
N GLU A 20 7.95 -16.75 13.56
CA GLU A 20 8.08 -18.14 14.02
C GLU A 20 8.70 -19.04 12.95
N LYS A 21 8.37 -18.82 11.66
CA LYS A 21 8.81 -19.68 10.55
C LYS A 21 10.19 -19.30 10.02
N TYR A 22 10.51 -18.01 10.00
CA TYR A 22 11.77 -17.47 9.51
C TYR A 22 12.48 -16.84 10.70
N GLU A 23 13.31 -17.63 11.38
CA GLU A 23 14.16 -17.10 12.47
C GLU A 23 15.07 -15.99 11.94
N GLU A 24 15.30 -15.01 12.81
CA GLU A 24 16.03 -13.76 12.56
C GLU A 24 17.42 -14.05 11.96
N GLY A 25 17.54 -14.02 10.64
CA GLY A 25 18.83 -14.18 9.95
C GLY A 25 18.82 -14.97 8.64
N LEU A 26 17.74 -15.66 8.28
CA LEU A 26 17.62 -16.32 6.98
C LEU A 26 16.62 -15.60 6.07
N ILE A 27 17.08 -15.36 4.84
CA ILE A 27 16.40 -14.70 3.71
C ILE A 27 14.88 -14.64 3.90
N ASN A 28 14.38 -13.47 4.28
CA ASN A 28 12.94 -13.21 4.36
C ASN A 28 12.33 -13.27 2.95
N PRO A 29 11.50 -14.27 2.63
CA PRO A 29 10.77 -14.24 1.37
C PRO A 29 9.83 -13.04 1.40
N ARG A 30 9.74 -12.34 0.27
CA ARG A 30 8.96 -11.09 0.15
C ARG A 30 7.48 -11.28 0.50
N PHE A 31 6.94 -12.50 0.35
CA PHE A 31 5.57 -12.86 0.69
C PHE A 31 5.42 -14.39 0.76
N ASP A 32 4.69 -14.89 1.77
CA ASP A 32 4.36 -16.31 1.92
C ASP A 32 2.83 -16.52 1.85
N GLU A 33 2.34 -16.97 0.70
CA GLU A 33 0.91 -17.17 0.43
C GLU A 33 0.26 -18.22 1.34
N GLY A 34 1.00 -19.27 1.68
CA GLY A 34 0.52 -20.32 2.58
C GLY A 34 0.34 -19.80 4.01
N LEU A 35 1.27 -18.96 4.45
CA LEU A 35 1.21 -18.28 5.74
C LEU A 35 0.05 -17.28 5.80
N TRP A 36 -0.13 -16.49 4.74
CA TRP A 36 -1.24 -15.56 4.60
C TRP A 36 -2.59 -16.27 4.64
N SER A 37 -2.73 -17.37 3.90
CA SER A 37 -3.93 -18.19 3.88
C SER A 37 -4.24 -18.80 5.25
N ARG A 38 -3.22 -19.23 6.00
CA ARG A 38 -3.42 -19.73 7.36
C ARG A 38 -3.84 -18.61 8.30
N ALA A 39 -3.18 -17.46 8.22
CA ALA A 39 -3.49 -16.32 9.03
C ALA A 39 -4.95 -15.89 8.78
N SER A 40 -5.38 -15.78 7.50
CA SER A 40 -6.75 -15.41 7.09
C SER A 40 -7.82 -16.41 7.49
N GLY A 41 -7.40 -17.55 8.07
CA GLY A 41 -8.26 -18.57 8.65
C GLY A 41 -8.50 -19.78 7.74
N GLY A 42 -7.70 -19.93 6.70
CA GLY A 42 -7.61 -21.11 5.85
C GLY A 42 -8.76 -21.26 4.86
N LYS A 43 -8.70 -22.35 4.10
CA LYS A 43 -9.65 -22.77 3.04
C LYS A 43 -11.13 -22.89 3.45
N ASN A 44 -11.47 -22.63 4.71
CA ASN A 44 -12.82 -22.78 5.26
C ASN A 44 -13.47 -21.45 5.65
N LYS A 45 -12.81 -20.31 5.43
CA LYS A 45 -13.38 -18.99 5.72
C LYS A 45 -14.24 -18.56 4.52
N GLY A 46 -15.49 -19.04 4.52
CA GLY A 46 -16.41 -18.81 3.41
C GLY A 46 -17.45 -19.92 3.19
N LYS A 47 -17.74 -20.79 4.17
CA LYS A 47 -18.98 -21.57 4.14
C LYS A 47 -20.16 -20.60 4.37
N LEU A 48 -20.54 -19.94 3.29
CA LEU A 48 -21.72 -19.11 3.18
C LEU A 48 -22.95 -20.04 3.35
N TYR A 49 -23.75 -19.79 4.39
CA TYR A 49 -25.08 -20.37 4.45
C TYR A 49 -25.85 -19.93 3.19
N GLY A 50 -26.27 -20.89 2.36
CA GLY A 50 -27.03 -20.61 1.13
C GLY A 50 -26.55 -21.31 -0.15
N PHE A 51 -25.38 -21.96 -0.14
CA PHE A 51 -25.00 -22.86 -1.22
C PHE A 51 -25.54 -24.27 -0.95
N ASN A 52 -26.73 -24.56 -1.46
CA ASN A 52 -27.22 -25.93 -1.57
C ASN A 52 -26.30 -26.69 -2.54
N ASN A 53 -25.86 -27.89 -2.13
CA ASN A 53 -25.13 -28.80 -3.00
C ASN A 53 -25.99 -29.10 -4.24
N VAL A 54 -25.41 -28.94 -5.44
CA VAL A 54 -26.06 -29.24 -6.73
C VAL A 54 -26.33 -30.73 -6.93
N ASP A 55 -25.82 -31.59 -6.05
CA ASP A 55 -25.86 -33.04 -6.23
C ASP A 55 -26.95 -33.79 -5.41
N ASP A 56 -27.94 -33.09 -4.83
CA ASP A 56 -29.09 -33.76 -4.19
C ASP A 56 -30.42 -33.44 -4.88
N PRO A 57 -30.99 -34.38 -5.67
CA PRO A 57 -32.26 -34.19 -6.38
C PRO A 57 -33.47 -34.06 -5.45
N SER A 58 -33.32 -34.35 -4.16
CA SER A 58 -34.44 -34.40 -3.21
C SER A 58 -34.79 -33.04 -2.57
N ALA A 59 -33.96 -32.01 -2.77
CA ALA A 59 -34.21 -30.67 -2.21
C ALA A 59 -35.22 -29.81 -3.02
N LEU A 60 -35.69 -30.29 -4.17
CA LEU A 60 -36.49 -29.47 -5.10
C LEU A 60 -37.99 -29.44 -4.78
N ILE A 61 -38.53 -30.34 -3.94
CA ILE A 61 -39.98 -30.59 -3.94
C ILE A 61 -40.74 -29.97 -2.75
N ASN A 62 -40.10 -29.68 -1.60
CA ASN A 62 -40.86 -29.22 -0.43
C ASN A 62 -40.43 -27.85 0.10
N GLY A 63 -41.03 -26.81 -0.50
CA GLY A 63 -41.74 -25.79 0.27
C GLY A 63 -40.98 -24.53 0.69
N ILE A 64 -40.98 -23.51 -0.16
CA ILE A 64 -41.03 -22.11 0.30
C ILE A 64 -41.94 -21.35 -0.68
N PRO A 65 -42.96 -20.61 -0.20
CA PRO A 65 -43.84 -19.85 -1.09
C PRO A 65 -43.03 -18.80 -1.84
N SER A 66 -43.20 -18.75 -3.16
CA SER A 66 -42.71 -17.68 -4.02
C SER A 66 -43.21 -16.34 -3.48
N THR A 67 -42.38 -15.61 -2.74
CA THR A 67 -42.57 -14.17 -2.60
C THR A 67 -42.33 -13.62 -3.99
N SER A 68 -43.40 -13.27 -4.69
CA SER A 68 -43.33 -12.49 -5.91
C SER A 68 -42.56 -11.22 -5.59
N CYS A 69 -41.29 -11.16 -6.00
CA CYS A 69 -40.59 -9.90 -6.08
C CYS A 69 -41.30 -9.09 -7.16
N SER A 70 -42.26 -8.27 -6.74
CA SER A 70 -42.72 -7.13 -7.52
C SER A 70 -41.53 -6.19 -7.60
N SER A 71 -40.64 -6.43 -8.57
CA SER A 71 -39.62 -5.47 -8.97
C SER A 71 -40.36 -4.29 -9.57
N THR A 72 -40.70 -3.32 -8.72
CA THR A 72 -41.10 -2.00 -9.17
C THR A 72 -39.94 -1.43 -9.98
N SER A 73 -40.20 -1.20 -11.27
CA SER A 73 -39.29 -0.54 -12.18
C SER A 73 -39.12 0.92 -11.77
N HIS A 74 -38.29 1.18 -10.76
CA HIS A 74 -37.91 2.53 -10.37
C HIS A 74 -36.68 2.97 -11.17
N GLY A 75 -36.97 3.64 -12.30
CA GLY A 75 -36.23 4.80 -12.79
C GLY A 75 -34.80 4.60 -13.28
N SER A 76 -34.65 4.45 -14.60
CA SER A 76 -33.39 4.64 -15.34
C SER A 76 -32.60 5.90 -14.92
N GLY A 77 -33.28 6.96 -14.47
CA GLY A 77 -32.65 8.22 -14.06
C GLY A 77 -31.84 8.19 -12.77
N ILE A 78 -31.97 7.17 -11.91
CA ILE A 78 -31.13 7.03 -10.70
C ILE A 78 -29.74 6.47 -11.06
N GLN A 79 -29.63 5.67 -12.13
CA GLN A 79 -28.35 5.14 -12.57
C GLN A 79 -27.51 6.21 -13.28
N ASP A 80 -28.14 7.10 -14.04
CA ASP A 80 -27.43 8.16 -14.78
C ASP A 80 -26.75 9.17 -13.86
N THR A 81 -27.37 9.52 -12.72
CA THR A 81 -26.79 10.44 -11.73
C THR A 81 -25.61 9.81 -10.99
N GLU A 82 -25.71 8.53 -10.64
CA GLU A 82 -24.62 7.80 -10.00
C GLU A 82 -23.43 7.60 -10.96
N ILE A 83 -23.68 7.30 -12.23
CA ILE A 83 -22.63 7.22 -13.26
C ILE A 83 -21.90 8.56 -13.39
N GLN A 84 -22.63 9.69 -13.39
CA GLN A 84 -22.02 11.01 -13.45
C GLN A 84 -21.20 11.34 -12.20
N ARG A 85 -21.69 10.97 -11.02
CA ARG A 85 -20.96 11.12 -9.75
C ARG A 85 -19.66 10.33 -9.75
N LEU A 86 -19.71 9.06 -10.17
CA LEU A 86 -18.54 8.18 -10.23
C LEU A 86 -17.51 8.68 -11.25
N LYS A 87 -17.94 9.20 -12.41
CA LYS A 87 -17.03 9.83 -13.38
C LYS A 87 -16.25 11.00 -12.76
N GLY A 88 -16.94 11.89 -12.03
CA GLY A 88 -16.26 13.00 -11.35
C GLY A 88 -15.26 12.54 -10.29
N ILE A 89 -15.57 11.47 -9.55
CA ILE A 89 -14.63 10.88 -8.58
C ILE A 89 -13.41 10.29 -9.27
N ILE A 90 -13.61 9.57 -10.38
CA ILE A 90 -12.50 8.98 -11.14
C ILE A 90 -11.59 10.08 -11.69
N GLU A 91 -12.15 11.13 -12.29
CA GLU A 91 -11.39 12.27 -12.79
C GLU A 91 -10.59 12.96 -11.67
N GLY A 92 -11.22 13.16 -10.50
CA GLY A 92 -10.55 13.73 -9.33
C GLY A 92 -9.38 12.88 -8.84
N LEU A 93 -9.57 11.56 -8.72
CA LEU A 93 -8.52 10.63 -8.29
C LEU A 93 -7.35 10.55 -9.29
N VAL A 94 -7.64 10.65 -10.59
CA VAL A 94 -6.59 10.69 -11.62
C VAL A 94 -5.76 11.97 -11.48
N ALA A 95 -6.41 13.13 -11.34
CA ALA A 95 -5.72 14.40 -11.15
C ALA A 95 -4.89 14.42 -9.86
N GLU A 96 -5.44 13.94 -8.75
CA GLU A 96 -4.73 13.86 -7.46
C GLU A 96 -3.49 12.97 -7.56
N LYS A 97 -3.60 11.82 -8.23
CA LYS A 97 -2.46 10.91 -8.45
C LYS A 97 -1.38 11.53 -9.36
N GLU A 98 -1.75 12.36 -10.32
CA GLU A 98 -0.80 13.09 -11.16
C GLU A 98 -0.06 14.17 -10.36
N ILE A 99 -0.75 14.89 -9.49
CA ILE A 99 -0.15 15.87 -8.57
C ILE A 99 0.83 15.17 -7.61
N GLU A 100 0.39 14.10 -6.94
CA GLU A 100 1.25 13.34 -6.01
C GLU A 100 2.52 12.83 -6.70
N LYS A 101 2.40 12.37 -7.95
CA LYS A 101 3.55 11.92 -8.74
C LYS A 101 4.50 13.08 -9.09
N ALA A 102 3.96 14.25 -9.44
CA ALA A 102 4.75 15.44 -9.76
C ALA A 102 5.49 15.96 -8.51
N GLU A 103 4.83 16.02 -7.36
CA GLU A 103 5.42 16.43 -6.09
C GLU A 103 6.56 15.49 -5.68
N LYS A 104 6.33 14.17 -5.74
CA LYS A 104 7.35 13.16 -5.43
C LYS A 104 8.56 13.25 -6.36
N GLN A 105 8.35 13.59 -7.63
CA GLN A 105 9.43 13.80 -8.59
C GLN A 105 10.20 15.09 -8.27
N SER A 106 9.51 16.18 -7.90
CA SER A 106 10.13 17.44 -7.49
C SER A 106 10.98 17.27 -6.23
N GLU A 107 10.44 16.61 -5.19
CA GLU A 107 11.17 16.37 -3.94
C GLU A 107 12.44 15.55 -4.17
N LYS A 108 12.39 14.55 -5.07
CA LYS A 108 13.57 13.77 -5.43
C LYS A 108 14.63 14.63 -6.11
N ALA A 109 14.22 15.50 -7.05
CA ALA A 109 15.13 16.40 -7.75
C ALA A 109 15.77 17.43 -6.79
N GLU A 110 15.01 17.93 -5.82
CA GLU A 110 15.52 18.86 -4.81
C GLU A 110 16.55 18.19 -3.88
N LYS A 111 16.27 16.97 -3.38
CA LYS A 111 17.23 16.20 -2.58
C LYS A 111 18.53 15.91 -3.32
N GLU A 112 18.46 15.63 -4.62
CA GLU A 112 19.63 15.42 -5.46
C GLU A 112 20.44 16.70 -5.63
N ARG A 113 19.78 17.84 -5.88
CA ARG A 113 20.43 19.15 -5.95
C ARG A 113 21.11 19.51 -4.63
N GLU A 114 20.42 19.37 -3.50
CA GLU A 114 20.98 19.66 -2.18
C GLU A 114 22.18 18.77 -1.86
N LYS A 115 22.14 17.49 -2.26
CA LYS A 115 23.28 16.58 -2.13
C LYS A 115 24.50 17.09 -2.93
N THR A 116 24.31 17.45 -4.20
CA THR A 116 25.41 17.98 -5.03
C THR A 116 25.97 19.29 -4.49
N GLU A 117 25.13 20.16 -3.93
CA GLU A 117 25.55 21.42 -3.32
C GLU A 117 26.37 21.18 -2.04
N LYS A 118 25.96 20.24 -1.19
CA LYS A 118 26.73 19.82 0.00
C LYS A 118 28.09 19.26 -0.37
N GLU A 119 28.17 18.42 -1.40
CA GLU A 119 29.44 17.87 -1.91
C GLU A 119 30.36 18.99 -2.42
N SER A 120 29.82 19.91 -3.22
CA SER A 120 30.57 21.08 -3.72
C SER A 120 31.09 21.98 -2.60
N MET A 121 30.28 22.26 -1.57
CA MET A 121 30.72 23.01 -0.41
C MET A 121 31.82 22.30 0.37
N HIS A 122 31.71 20.97 0.51
CA HIS A 122 32.72 20.17 1.19
C HIS A 122 34.07 20.24 0.46
N GLU A 123 34.10 20.09 -0.86
CA GLU A 123 35.32 20.23 -1.68
C GLU A 123 35.97 21.61 -1.53
N ARG A 124 35.15 22.67 -1.52
CA ARG A 124 35.65 24.04 -1.29
C ARG A 124 36.27 24.18 0.09
N LEU A 125 35.65 23.62 1.14
CA LEU A 125 36.19 23.65 2.50
C LEU A 125 37.53 22.89 2.58
N THR A 126 37.62 21.70 2.00
CA THR A 126 38.88 20.93 1.94
C THR A 126 39.98 21.71 1.22
N THR A 127 39.63 22.41 0.13
CA THR A 127 40.58 23.25 -0.61
C THR A 127 41.10 24.41 0.26
N ILE A 128 40.20 25.10 0.96
CA ILE A 128 40.58 26.19 1.88
C ILE A 128 41.48 25.68 3.01
N GLU A 129 41.13 24.54 3.61
CA GLU A 129 41.92 23.93 4.69
C GLU A 129 43.34 23.58 4.22
N ALA A 130 43.49 23.02 3.02
CA ALA A 130 44.79 22.74 2.43
C ALA A 130 45.62 24.02 2.21
N MET A 131 44.99 25.09 1.71
CA MET A 131 45.67 26.38 1.52
C MET A 131 46.11 26.99 2.85
N LEU A 132 45.26 26.98 3.88
CA LEU A 132 45.61 27.48 5.21
C LEU A 132 46.79 26.72 5.81
N LYS A 133 46.79 25.38 5.68
CA LYS A 133 47.88 24.53 6.14
C LYS A 133 49.20 24.87 5.44
N LEU A 134 49.16 25.13 4.14
CA LEU A 134 50.34 25.56 3.38
C LEU A 134 50.84 26.93 3.85
N VAL A 135 49.96 27.92 4.04
CA VAL A 135 50.34 29.25 4.53
C VAL A 135 50.98 29.16 5.92
N LEU A 136 50.39 28.37 6.82
CA LEU A 136 50.91 28.14 8.17
C LEU A 136 52.31 27.51 8.17
N GLN A 137 52.58 26.56 7.26
CA GLN A 137 53.89 25.93 7.13
C GLN A 137 54.96 26.88 6.55
N ASN A 138 54.55 27.91 5.82
CA ASN A 138 55.45 28.90 5.23
C ASN A 138 55.62 30.16 6.10
N LEU A 139 55.03 30.21 7.29
CA LEU A 139 55.27 31.31 8.23
C LEU A 139 56.71 31.19 8.76
N PRO A 140 57.54 32.25 8.64
CA PRO A 140 58.86 32.25 9.24
C PRO A 140 58.70 32.07 10.75
N SER A 141 59.46 31.14 11.32
CA SER A 141 59.52 30.98 12.78
C SER A 141 60.06 32.29 13.35
N SER A 142 59.20 33.08 13.99
CA SER A 142 59.63 34.30 14.69
C SER A 142 60.64 33.91 15.75
N SER A 143 61.88 34.39 15.57
CA SER A 143 62.98 34.25 16.52
C SER A 143 62.92 35.28 17.63
#